data_AF-A0A074TIH4-F1
#
_entry.id   AF-A0A074TIH4-F1
#
_cell.length_a   1.000
_cell.length_b   1.000
_cell.length_c   1.000
_cell.angle_alpha   90.00
_cell.angle_beta   90.00
_cell.angle_gamma   90.00
#
_symmetry.space_group_name_H-M   'P 1'
#
loop_
_entity.id
_entity.type
_entity.pdbx_description
1 polymer ?
#
loop_
_entity_poly.entity_id
_entity_poly.type
_entity_poly.pdbx_seq_one_letter_code
_entity_poly.pdbx_strand_id
1 'polypeptide(L)'
;MSLIEPILDLNLRHAAYRRGSLEIILTWILTTGRPCLVLVPTRMRPSHEDVTPCIVPLDSVWKWTEEVGDPAEAAKMSLQFADALGFNTLDPRTVMAIAAAVRDHISDLLQMPPLSLVAARETVADVIVTDLDTGKTKEQEITDVSE
;
A
#
# COMPACT_ATOMS: atom_id res chain seq x y z
N MET A 1 8.95 28.18 9.61
CA MET A 1 9.47 26.89 9.12
C MET A 1 8.27 25.98 8.96
N SER A 2 7.77 25.78 7.74
CA SER A 2 6.63 24.89 7.52
C SER A 2 7.13 23.46 7.73
N LEU A 3 6.52 22.72 8.66
CA LEU A 3 6.74 21.28 8.74
C LEU A 3 6.15 20.69 7.45
N ILE A 4 6.99 20.04 6.65
CA ILE A 4 6.51 19.27 5.50
C ILE A 4 5.90 18.01 6.08
N GLU A 5 4.58 17.89 6.02
CA GLU A 5 3.92 16.65 6.39
C GLU A 5 4.15 15.61 5.28
N PRO A 6 4.61 14.40 5.62
CA PRO A 6 4.78 13.35 4.63
C PRO A 6 3.42 12.93 4.06
N ILE A 7 3.35 12.73 2.74
CA ILE A 7 2.12 12.27 2.07
C ILE A 7 1.90 10.76 2.30
N LEU A 8 2.99 10.01 2.49
CA LEU A 8 3.00 8.57 2.72
C LEU A 8 4.01 8.21 3.81
N ASP A 9 3.68 7.18 4.59
CA ASP A 9 4.62 6.41 5.39
C ASP A 9 4.48 4.93 5.00
N LEU A 10 5.49 4.38 4.33
CA LEU A 10 5.45 3.01 3.84
C LEU A 10 5.64 1.96 4.97
N ASN A 11 6.00 2.38 6.18
CA ASN A 11 6.01 1.50 7.35
C ASN A 11 4.60 1.31 7.92
N LEU A 12 3.73 2.33 7.79
CA LEU A 12 2.33 2.25 8.12
C LEU A 12 1.57 1.55 6.99
N ARG A 13 1.45 0.23 7.08
CA ARG A 13 0.87 -0.62 6.02
C ARG A 13 -0.29 -1.45 6.55
N HIS A 14 -1.35 -1.55 5.76
CA HIS A 14 -2.44 -2.52 5.96
C HIS A 14 -2.00 -3.92 5.53
N ALA A 15 -1.39 -4.01 4.35
CA ALA A 15 -0.84 -5.25 3.82
C ALA A 15 0.32 -4.94 2.86
N ALA A 16 1.18 -5.93 2.63
CA ALA A 16 2.22 -5.84 1.62
C ALA A 16 2.41 -7.19 0.92
N TYR A 17 2.61 -7.14 -0.38
CA TYR A 17 2.76 -8.30 -1.25
C TYR A 17 3.99 -8.14 -2.13
N ARG A 18 4.56 -9.26 -2.57
CA ARG A 18 5.69 -9.29 -3.49
C ARG A 18 5.35 -10.06 -4.74
N ARG A 19 5.62 -9.46 -5.89
CA ARG A 19 5.42 -10.07 -7.21
C ARG A 19 6.63 -9.81 -8.09
N GLY A 20 7.56 -10.77 -8.10
CA GLY A 20 8.80 -10.65 -8.86
C GLY A 20 9.63 -9.46 -8.40
N SER A 21 9.76 -8.45 -9.25
CA SER A 21 10.52 -7.22 -8.97
C SER A 21 9.68 -6.10 -8.36
N LEU A 22 8.38 -6.31 -8.16
CA LEU A 22 7.44 -5.34 -7.58
C LEU A 22 7.10 -5.72 -6.13
N GLU A 23 7.13 -4.73 -5.25
CA GLU A 23 6.46 -4.78 -3.95
C GLU A 23 5.22 -3.90 -4.01
N ILE A 24 4.09 -4.46 -3.59
CA ILE A 24 2.78 -3.81 -3.57
C ILE A 24 2.43 -3.55 -2.12
N ILE A 25 2.21 -2.29 -1.76
CA ILE A 25 1.93 -1.87 -0.39
C ILE A 25 0.54 -1.24 -0.37
N LEU A 26 -0.34 -1.80 0.44
CA LEU A 26 -1.65 -1.24 0.73
C LEU A 26 -1.52 -0.35 1.98
N THR A 27 -1.74 0.95 1.81
CA THR A 27 -1.50 1.97 2.85
C THR A 27 -2.50 3.13 2.70
N TRP A 28 -2.23 4.27 3.35
CA TRP A 28 -3.09 5.45 3.34
C TRP A 28 -2.30 6.68 2.91
N ILE A 29 -2.98 7.57 2.19
CA ILE A 29 -2.52 8.93 1.96
C ILE A 29 -2.71 9.69 3.27
N LEU A 30 -1.62 10.02 3.97
CA LEU A 30 -1.66 10.53 5.35
C LEU A 30 -2.45 11.84 5.48
N THR A 31 -2.38 12.70 4.48
CA THR A 31 -3.09 14.00 4.46
C THR A 31 -4.61 13.87 4.33
N THR A 32 -5.11 12.73 3.85
CA THR A 32 -6.55 12.50 3.63
C THR A 32 -7.11 11.31 4.40
N GLY A 33 -6.24 10.43 4.92
CA GLY A 33 -6.61 9.15 5.52
C GLY A 33 -7.25 8.15 4.54
N ARG A 34 -7.22 8.42 3.23
CA ARG A 34 -7.82 7.58 2.20
C ARG A 34 -6.90 6.41 1.84
N PRO A 35 -7.43 5.19 1.67
CA PRO A 35 -6.65 4.05 1.19
C PRO A 35 -6.00 4.32 -0.17
N CYS A 36 -4.80 3.79 -0.36
CA CYS A 36 -4.11 3.77 -1.63
C CYS A 36 -3.26 2.49 -1.76
N LEU A 37 -2.99 2.12 -3.01
CA LEU A 37 -2.03 1.10 -3.37
C LEU A 37 -0.75 1.79 -3.84
N VAL A 38 0.39 1.35 -3.32
CA VAL A 38 1.71 1.87 -3.68
C VAL A 38 2.55 0.76 -4.28
N LEU A 39 3.21 1.04 -5.40
CA LEU A 39 4.18 0.16 -6.03
C LEU A 39 5.59 0.70 -5.81
N VAL A 40 6.50 -0.18 -5.40
CA VAL A 40 7.95 0.10 -5.29
C VAL A 40 8.76 -1.09 -5.83
N PRO A 41 10.03 -0.89 -6.24
CA PRO A 41 10.89 -2.00 -6.64
C PRO A 41 11.34 -2.83 -5.43
N THR A 42 11.29 -4.17 -5.50
CA THR A 42 11.65 -5.06 -4.37
C THR A 42 13.14 -5.00 -3.98
N ARG A 43 14.03 -4.67 -4.92
CA ARG A 43 15.49 -4.75 -4.73
C ARG A 43 16.13 -3.48 -4.19
N MET A 44 15.38 -2.39 -4.11
CA MET A 44 15.85 -1.14 -3.50
C MET A 44 15.21 -1.06 -2.12
N ARG A 45 15.99 -0.77 -1.07
CA ARG A 45 15.37 -0.32 0.18
C ARG A 45 14.71 1.02 -0.16
N PRO A 46 13.38 1.16 -0.04
CA PRO A 46 12.72 2.41 -0.38
C PRO A 46 13.21 3.51 0.58
N SER A 47 14.20 4.27 0.15
CA SER A 47 14.57 5.56 0.71
C SER A 47 13.85 6.64 -0.09
N HIS A 48 13.47 7.71 0.59
CA HIS A 48 12.90 8.90 -0.05
C HIS A 48 13.83 9.55 -1.08
N GLU A 49 15.13 9.21 -1.05
CA GLU A 49 16.13 9.71 -2.00
C GLU A 49 16.26 8.85 -3.27
N ASP A 50 15.88 7.56 -3.21
CA ASP A 50 16.27 6.58 -4.23
C ASP A 50 15.09 5.95 -4.99
N VAL A 51 13.86 6.07 -4.47
CA VAL A 51 12.68 5.43 -5.06
C VAL A 51 11.56 6.45 -5.22
N THR A 52 11.03 6.55 -6.44
CA THR A 52 9.78 7.27 -6.71
C THR A 52 8.62 6.27 -6.60
N PRO A 53 7.87 6.24 -5.48
CA PRO A 53 6.73 5.35 -5.34
C PRO A 53 5.63 5.71 -6.33
N CYS A 54 5.04 4.70 -6.95
CA CYS A 54 3.89 4.88 -7.83
C CYS A 54 2.61 4.63 -7.04
N ILE A 55 1.71 5.61 -7.00
CA ILE A 55 0.55 5.60 -6.12
C ILE A 55 -0.72 5.45 -6.96
N VAL A 56 -1.61 4.55 -6.55
CA VAL A 56 -2.96 4.39 -7.07
C VAL A 56 -3.95 4.67 -5.93
N PRO A 57 -4.49 5.89 -5.84
CA PRO A 57 -5.53 6.22 -4.87
C PRO A 57 -6.80 5.39 -5.11
N LEU A 58 -7.50 5.03 -4.02
CA LEU A 58 -8.80 4.34 -4.06
C LEU A 58 -9.79 5.00 -5.03
N ASP A 59 -9.88 6.34 -5.01
CA ASP A 59 -10.82 7.11 -5.83
C ASP A 59 -10.57 6.98 -7.36
N SER A 60 -9.39 6.49 -7.74
CA SER A 60 -8.98 6.31 -9.14
C SER A 60 -8.76 4.85 -9.53
N VAL A 61 -8.93 3.91 -8.60
CA VAL A 61 -8.62 2.49 -8.84
C VAL A 61 -9.56 1.85 -9.86
N TRP A 62 -10.79 2.39 -10.00
CA TRP A 62 -11.78 1.92 -10.97
C TRP A 62 -11.27 1.96 -12.43
N LYS A 63 -10.28 2.81 -12.74
CA LYS A 63 -9.66 2.88 -14.08
C LYS A 63 -8.98 1.59 -14.49
N TRP A 64 -8.64 0.75 -13.52
CA TRP A 64 -7.90 -0.50 -13.69
C TRP A 64 -8.80 -1.74 -13.75
N THR A 65 -10.12 -1.58 -13.61
CA THR A 65 -11.07 -2.69 -13.70
C THR A 65 -11.41 -3.03 -15.15
N GLU A 66 -11.79 -4.27 -15.41
CA GLU A 66 -12.13 -4.72 -16.76
C GLU A 66 -13.54 -4.28 -17.18
N GLU A 67 -14.44 -4.08 -16.22
CA GLU A 67 -15.86 -3.79 -16.48
C GLU A 67 -16.14 -2.33 -16.82
N VAL A 68 -15.44 -1.38 -16.17
CA VAL A 68 -15.71 0.06 -16.28
C VAL A 68 -14.46 0.90 -16.55
N GLY A 69 -13.27 0.30 -16.51
CA GLY A 69 -12.00 0.99 -16.74
C GLY A 69 -11.68 1.23 -18.21
N ASP A 70 -10.51 1.84 -18.44
CA ASP A 70 -9.92 2.01 -19.77
C ASP A 70 -8.59 1.24 -19.84
N PRO A 71 -8.56 0.07 -20.51
CA PRO A 71 -7.34 -0.72 -20.65
C PRO A 71 -6.18 0.03 -21.32
N ALA A 72 -6.46 0.99 -22.21
CA ALA A 72 -5.42 1.78 -22.85
C ALA A 72 -4.85 2.82 -21.89
N GLU A 73 -5.68 3.46 -21.06
CA GLU A 73 -5.22 4.37 -20.01
C GLU A 73 -4.41 3.61 -18.94
N ALA A 74 -4.90 2.44 -18.50
CA ALA A 74 -4.19 1.58 -17.54
C ALA A 74 -2.83 1.12 -18.07
N ALA A 75 -2.74 0.75 -19.36
CA ALA A 75 -1.48 0.40 -20.00
C ALA A 75 -0.52 1.60 -20.09
N LYS A 76 -1.03 2.79 -20.43
CA LYS A 76 -0.24 4.02 -20.46
C LYS A 76 0.29 4.40 -19.08
N MET A 77 -0.54 4.32 -18.04
CA MET A 77 -0.12 4.54 -16.65
C MET A 77 0.91 3.50 -16.21
N SER A 78 0.73 2.23 -16.58
CA SER A 78 1.69 1.17 -16.29
C SER A 78 3.05 1.42 -16.91
N LEU A 79 3.09 1.99 -18.13
CA LEU A 79 4.33 2.39 -18.78
C LEU A 79 5.03 3.53 -18.01
N GLN A 80 4.27 4.53 -17.56
CA GLN A 80 4.81 5.62 -16.73
C GLN A 80 5.33 5.11 -15.39
N PHE A 81 4.62 4.15 -14.78
CA PHE A 81 5.07 3.51 -13.55
C PHE A 81 6.33 2.68 -13.77
N ALA A 82 6.43 1.95 -14.89
CA ALA A 82 7.64 1.21 -15.22
C ALA A 82 8.87 2.13 -15.29
N ASP A 83 8.73 3.30 -15.92
CA ASP A 83 9.77 4.32 -16.01
C ASP A 83 10.16 4.86 -14.63
N ALA A 84 9.18 5.28 -13.83
CA ALA A 84 9.39 5.83 -12.49
C ALA A 84 10.02 4.83 -11.51
N LEU A 85 9.72 3.54 -11.67
CA LEU A 85 10.27 2.45 -10.88
C LEU A 85 11.63 1.96 -11.39
N GLY A 86 12.17 2.56 -12.46
CA GLY A 86 13.47 2.21 -13.03
C GLY A 86 13.47 0.86 -13.77
N PHE A 87 12.32 0.40 -14.25
CA PHE A 87 12.22 -0.81 -15.05
C PHE A 87 12.36 -0.53 -16.55
N ASN A 88 12.58 -1.60 -17.32
CA ASN A 88 12.66 -1.51 -18.77
C ASN A 88 11.28 -1.27 -19.40
N THR A 89 11.03 -0.04 -19.86
CA THR A 89 9.78 0.37 -20.52
C THR A 89 9.57 -0.26 -21.89
N LEU A 90 10.62 -0.81 -22.52
CA LEU A 90 10.54 -1.52 -23.80
C LEU A 90 10.13 -2.99 -23.65
N ASP A 91 10.08 -3.53 -22.43
CA ASP A 91 9.61 -4.89 -22.16
C ASP A 91 8.10 -4.89 -21.85
N PRO A 92 7.24 -5.38 -22.76
CA PRO A 92 5.79 -5.40 -22.55
C PRO A 92 5.38 -6.22 -21.33
N ARG A 93 6.19 -7.21 -20.93
CA ARG A 93 5.90 -8.05 -19.76
C ARG A 93 5.94 -7.25 -18.46
N THR A 94 6.84 -6.28 -18.38
CA THR A 94 6.95 -5.36 -17.23
C THR A 94 5.68 -4.51 -17.11
N VAL A 95 5.23 -3.93 -18.22
CA VAL A 95 4.00 -3.11 -18.26
C VAL A 95 2.78 -3.94 -17.87
N MET A 96 2.66 -5.15 -18.42
CA MET A 96 1.58 -6.08 -18.06
C MET A 96 1.63 -6.52 -16.59
N ALA A 97 2.82 -6.74 -16.05
CA ALA A 97 2.99 -7.13 -14.64
C ALA A 97 2.55 -6.02 -13.69
N ILE A 98 2.82 -4.75 -14.02
CA ILE A 98 2.34 -3.59 -13.26
C ILE A 98 0.81 -3.52 -13.30
N ALA A 99 0.21 -3.62 -14.49
CA ALA A 99 -1.25 -3.59 -14.64
C ALA A 99 -1.93 -4.72 -13.86
N ALA A 100 -1.38 -5.94 -13.95
CA ALA A 100 -1.88 -7.08 -13.19
C ALA A 100 -1.71 -6.87 -11.68
N ALA A 101 -0.58 -6.31 -11.23
CA ALA A 101 -0.34 -6.05 -9.81
C ALA A 101 -1.39 -5.10 -9.19
N VAL A 102 -1.79 -4.04 -9.92
CA VAL A 102 -2.86 -3.16 -9.46
C VAL A 102 -4.20 -3.88 -9.47
N ARG A 103 -4.56 -4.51 -10.60
CA ARG A 103 -5.86 -5.16 -10.79
C ARG A 103 -6.13 -6.27 -9.78
N ASP A 104 -5.12 -7.11 -9.52
CA ASP A 104 -5.24 -8.26 -8.63
C ASP A 104 -5.43 -7.84 -7.16
N HIS A 105 -5.23 -6.56 -6.81
CA HIS A 105 -5.32 -6.06 -5.43
C HIS A 105 -6.39 -4.96 -5.26
N ILE A 106 -7.25 -4.75 -6.28
CA ILE A 106 -8.36 -3.80 -6.19
C ILE A 106 -9.33 -4.19 -5.08
N SER A 107 -9.66 -5.48 -4.97
CA SER A 107 -10.60 -5.97 -3.95
C SER A 107 -10.10 -5.68 -2.54
N ASP A 108 -8.82 -5.96 -2.28
CA ASP A 108 -8.18 -5.68 -0.99
C ASP A 108 -8.19 -4.18 -0.68
N LEU A 109 -7.87 -3.34 -1.67
CA LEU A 109 -7.89 -1.89 -1.52
C LEU A 109 -9.29 -1.35 -1.22
N LEU A 110 -10.34 -1.90 -1.86
CA LEU A 110 -11.74 -1.51 -1.62
C LEU A 110 -12.22 -1.90 -0.21
N GLN A 111 -11.63 -2.93 0.39
CA GLN A 111 -11.98 -3.40 1.74
C GLN A 111 -11.22 -2.66 2.85
N MET A 112 -10.20 -1.88 2.51
CA MET A 112 -9.43 -1.14 3.51
C MET A 112 -10.30 -0.07 4.20
N PRO A 113 -10.32 -0.03 5.54
CA PRO A 113 -10.94 1.06 6.25
C PRO A 113 -10.13 2.36 6.07
N PRO A 114 -10.75 3.55 6.16
CA PRO A 114 -10.01 4.80 6.27
C PRO A 114 -9.12 4.83 7.53
N LEU A 115 -8.01 5.56 7.47
CA LEU A 115 -6.99 5.59 8.53
C LEU A 115 -7.55 6.01 9.89
N SER A 116 -8.50 6.95 9.93
CA SER A 116 -9.10 7.44 11.17
C SER A 116 -9.79 6.33 11.97
N LEU A 117 -10.37 5.32 11.31
CA LEU A 117 -10.98 4.18 11.99
C LEU A 117 -9.94 3.21 12.54
N VAL A 118 -8.79 3.08 11.86
CA VAL A 118 -7.68 2.25 12.33
C VAL A 118 -7.04 2.88 13.55
N ALA A 119 -6.69 4.17 13.47
CA ALA A 119 -6.11 4.92 14.59
C ALA A 119 -7.05 4.96 15.81
N ALA A 120 -8.36 5.12 15.60
CA ALA A 120 -9.35 5.04 16.67
C ALA A 120 -9.40 3.64 17.32
N ARG A 121 -9.27 2.56 16.53
CA ARG A 121 -9.24 1.18 17.05
C ARG A 121 -7.97 0.88 17.83
N GLU A 122 -6.80 1.30 17.35
CA GLU A 122 -5.54 1.16 18.10
C GLU A 122 -5.62 1.93 19.42
N THR A 123 -6.11 3.18 19.38
CA THR A 123 -6.30 3.98 20.61
C THR A 123 -7.28 3.31 21.58
N VAL A 124 -8.35 2.68 21.09
CA VAL A 124 -9.33 1.97 21.93
C VAL A 124 -8.77 0.64 22.45
N ALA A 125 -7.96 -0.07 21.66
CA ALA A 125 -7.30 -1.30 22.08
C ALA A 125 -6.24 -1.03 23.17
N ASP A 126 -5.48 0.06 23.04
CA ASP A 126 -4.54 0.52 24.06
C ASP A 126 -5.24 1.01 25.35
N VAL A 127 -6.50 1.45 25.26
CA VAL A 127 -7.29 1.95 26.40
C VAL A 127 -8.13 0.84 27.07
N ILE A 128 -8.21 -0.38 26.51
CA ILE A 128 -8.91 -1.51 27.13
C ILE A 128 -7.95 -2.70 27.29
N VAL A 129 -6.83 -2.46 27.98
CA VAL A 129 -6.10 -3.53 28.69
C VAL A 129 -5.76 -3.03 30.09
N THR A 130 -6.78 -2.97 30.95
CA THR A 130 -6.57 -3.05 32.40
C THR A 130 -7.67 -3.94 32.94
N ASP A 131 -7.36 -5.23 33.08
CA ASP A 131 -8.17 -6.19 33.81
C ASP A 131 -8.17 -5.76 35.29
N LEU A 132 -9.25 -5.09 35.69
CA LEU A 132 -9.45 -4.52 37.02
C LEU A 132 -9.65 -5.57 38.12
N ASP A 133 -9.77 -6.86 37.78
CA ASP A 133 -10.05 -7.91 38.76
C ASP A 133 -8.86 -8.85 39.03
N THR A 134 -7.83 -8.90 38.19
CA THR A 134 -6.75 -9.90 38.38
C THR A 134 -5.31 -9.40 38.31
N GLY A 135 -5.06 -8.16 37.86
CA GLY A 135 -3.72 -7.53 37.92
C GLY A 135 -2.57 -8.31 37.24
N LYS A 136 -2.88 -9.28 36.36
CA LYS A 136 -1.86 -10.07 35.65
C LYS A 136 -1.80 -9.65 34.19
N THR A 137 -0.69 -9.00 33.82
CA THR A 137 -0.28 -8.81 32.44
C THR A 137 0.10 -10.15 31.82
N LYS A 138 -0.45 -10.45 30.65
CA LYS A 138 -0.05 -11.59 29.82
C LYS A 138 0.51 -11.01 28.52
N GLU A 139 1.84 -10.96 28.43
CA GLU A 139 2.53 -10.67 27.18
C GLU A 139 2.48 -11.95 26.33
N GLN A 140 1.84 -11.87 25.17
CA GLN A 140 1.97 -12.87 24.12
C GLN A 140 2.62 -12.20 22.92
N GLU A 141 3.89 -12.52 22.71
CA GLU A 141 4.60 -12.27 21.47
C GLU A 141 4.01 -13.21 20.41
N ILE A 142 3.32 -12.66 19.41
CA ILE A 142 2.94 -13.40 18.21
C ILE A 142 4.14 -13.38 17.28
N THR A 143 4.93 -14.45 17.36
CA THR A 143 5.90 -14.83 16.33
C THR A 143 5.44 -16.16 15.74
N ASP A 144 4.98 -16.14 14.50
CA ASP A 144 4.96 -17.30 13.59
C ASP A 144 5.18 -16.72 12.19
N VAL A 145 6.39 -16.74 11.62
CA VAL A 145 7.24 -17.86 11.17
C VAL A 145 6.56 -18.76 10.12
N SER A 146 7.04 -18.57 8.89
CA SER A 146 7.16 -19.48 7.75
C SER A 146 6.52 -20.88 7.78
N GLU A 147 5.80 -21.19 6.70
CA GLU A 147 5.97 -22.44 5.93
C GLU A 147 6.10 -22.12 4.43
#